data_AF-A0A241W6P9-F1
#
_entry.id   AF-A0A241W6P9-F1
#
_cell.length_a   1.000
_cell.length_b   1.000
_cell.length_c   1.000
_cell.angle_alpha   90.00
_cell.angle_beta   90.00
_cell.angle_gamma   90.00
#
_symmetry.space_group_name_H-M   'P 1'
#
loop_
_entity.id
_entity.type
_entity.pdbx_description
1 polymer ?
#
loop_
_entity_poly.entity_id
_entity_poly.type
_entity_poly.pdbx_seq_one_letter_code
_entity_poly.pdbx_strand_id
1 'polypeptide(L)' 'MSLIPKDFNQKAVRDITIILIIKVALLLTIKHIWFDAPTIPKNFDNQVAERIAGSPSPIKETR' A
#
# COMPACT_ATOMS: atom_id res chain seq x y z
N MET A 1 25.18 -27.22 -39.71
CA MET A 1 25.37 -27.59 -38.28
C MET A 1 24.80 -26.46 -37.45
N SER A 2 23.62 -26.64 -36.83
CA SER A 2 22.97 -25.56 -36.06
C SER A 2 23.36 -25.70 -34.59
N LEU A 3 24.37 -24.94 -34.18
CA LEU A 3 24.77 -24.84 -32.78
C LEU A 3 23.86 -23.81 -32.12
N ILE A 4 22.69 -24.28 -31.66
CA ILE A 4 21.80 -23.45 -30.83
C ILE A 4 22.32 -23.57 -29.40
N PRO A 5 22.88 -22.50 -28.80
CA PRO A 5 23.26 -22.51 -27.39
C PRO A 5 21.98 -22.37 -26.57
N LYS A 6 21.23 -23.46 -26.42
CA LYS A 6 19.97 -23.48 -25.67
C LYS A 6 20.20 -23.30 -24.17
N ASP A 7 21.39 -23.68 -23.71
CA ASP A 7 21.70 -23.83 -22.28
C ASP A 7 22.16 -22.51 -21.61
N PHE A 8 22.84 -21.65 -22.38
CA PHE A 8 23.28 -20.32 -21.90
C PHE A 8 22.09 -19.41 -21.60
N ASN A 9 21.10 -19.42 -22.49
CA ASN A 9 19.88 -18.64 -22.34
C ASN A 9 19.08 -19.08 -21.12
N GLN A 10 19.02 -20.38 -20.83
CA GLN A 10 18.25 -20.88 -19.68
C GLN A 10 18.84 -20.46 -18.33
N LYS A 11 20.18 -20.43 -18.21
CA LYS A 11 20.87 -19.93 -17.01
C LYS A 11 20.62 -18.43 -16.84
N ALA A 12 20.83 -17.66 -17.91
CA ALA A 12 20.62 -16.21 -17.90
C ALA A 12 19.16 -15.84 -17.57
N VAL A 13 18.18 -16.53 -18.17
CA VAL A 13 16.76 -16.32 -17.88
C VAL A 13 16.45 -16.63 -16.42
N ARG A 14 17.01 -17.70 -15.85
CA ARG A 14 16.82 -18.03 -14.43
C ARG A 14 17.37 -16.92 -13.52
N ASP A 15 18.57 -16.44 -13.80
CA ASP A 15 19.21 -15.40 -12.99
C ASP A 15 18.44 -14.07 -13.08
N ILE A 16 18.01 -13.67 -14.29
CA ILE A 16 17.14 -12.50 -14.50
C ILE A 16 15.80 -12.66 -13.78
N THR A 17 15.21 -13.87 -13.81
CA THR A 17 13.94 -14.15 -13.14
C THR A 17 14.07 -14.00 -11.62
N ILE A 18 15.18 -14.47 -11.03
CA ILE A 18 15.45 -14.31 -9.60
C ILE A 18 15.56 -12.82 -9.24
N ILE A 19 16.33 -12.05 -10.01
CA ILE A 19 16.47 -10.59 -9.81
C ILE A 19 15.11 -9.90 -9.92
N LEU A 20 14.28 -10.30 -10.89
CA LEU A 20 12.95 -9.75 -11.08
C LEU A 20 12.05 -10.05 -9.87
N ILE A 21 12.05 -11.28 -9.35
CA ILE A 21 11.28 -11.67 -8.17
C ILE A 21 11.70 -10.84 -6.96
N ILE A 22 13.01 -10.68 -6.72
CA ILE A 22 13.53 -9.86 -5.61
C ILE A 22 13.03 -8.41 -5.75
N LYS A 23 13.10 -7.85 -6.96
CA LYS A 23 12.66 -6.47 -7.22
C LYS A 23 11.17 -6.31 -6.95
N VAL A 24 10.34 -7.25 -7.39
CA VAL A 24 8.89 -7.24 -7.14
C VAL A 24 8.59 -7.39 -5.64
N ALA A 25 9.26 -8.31 -4.95
CA ALA A 25 9.10 -8.49 -3.50
C ALA A 25 9.47 -7.22 -2.73
N LEU A 26 10.55 -6.54 -3.12
CA LEU A 26 10.98 -5.27 -2.52
C LEU A 26 9.94 -4.16 -2.73
N LEU A 27 9.40 -4.03 -3.96
CA LEU A 27 8.34 -3.08 -4.27
C LEU A 27 7.06 -3.35 -3.49
N LEU A 28 6.64 -4.61 -3.38
CA LEU A 28 5.47 -5.01 -2.58
C LEU A 28 5.67 -4.74 -1.10
N THR A 29 6.88 -4.97 -0.58
CA THR A 29 7.23 -4.68 0.81
C THR A 29 7.15 -3.19 1.08
N ILE A 30 7.81 -2.35 0.27
CA ILE A 30 7.74 -0.89 0.43
C ILE A 30 6.29 -0.41 0.34
N LYS A 31 5.52 -0.90 -0.65
CA LYS A 31 4.09 -0.60 -0.78
C LYS A 31 3.33 -0.98 0.49
N HIS A 32 3.58 -2.16 1.04
CA HIS A 32 2.93 -2.61 2.25
C HIS A 32 3.30 -1.71 3.42
N ILE A 33 4.58 -1.44 3.70
CA ILE A 33 4.97 -0.52 4.79
C ILE A 33 4.34 0.87 4.63
N TRP A 34 4.27 1.39 3.41
CA TRP A 34 3.68 2.71 3.12
C TRP A 34 2.15 2.73 3.19
N PHE A 35 1.47 1.62 2.87
CA PHE A 35 0.00 1.55 2.85
C PHE A 35 -0.59 0.99 4.15
N ASP A 36 0.20 0.20 4.87
CA ASP A 36 -0.18 -0.49 6.09
C ASP A 36 0.16 0.34 7.35
N ALA A 37 0.91 1.44 7.20
CA ALA A 37 0.82 2.56 8.14
C ALA A 37 -0.55 3.22 7.92
N PRO A 38 -1.55 2.97 8.78
CA PRO A 38 -2.86 3.53 8.59
C PRO A 38 -2.75 5.03 8.86
N THR A 39 -2.66 5.83 7.79
CA THR A 39 -2.79 7.29 7.88
C THR A 39 -4.24 7.70 8.17
N ILE A 40 -5.15 6.73 8.25
CA ILE A 40 -6.50 6.89 8.77
C ILE A 40 -6.44 6.64 10.28
N PRO A 41 -6.41 7.69 11.11
CA PRO A 41 -6.47 7.49 12.55
C PRO A 41 -7.78 6.77 12.88
N LYS A 42 -7.72 5.77 13.75
CA LYS A 42 -8.88 4.98 14.23
C LYS A 42 -10.07 5.83 14.75
N ASN A 43 -9.86 7.14 14.95
CA ASN A 43 -10.83 8.10 15.48
C ASN A 43 -11.17 9.23 14.49
N PHE A 44 -10.92 9.08 13.18
CA PHE A 44 -11.31 10.10 12.19
C PHE A 44 -12.83 10.31 12.16
N ASP A 45 -13.58 9.21 12.15
CA ASP A 45 -15.04 9.25 12.09
C ASP A 45 -15.65 9.95 13.30
N ASN A 46 -15.08 9.76 14.50
CA ASN A 46 -15.58 10.40 15.72
C ASN A 46 -15.33 11.92 15.73
N GLN A 47 -14.15 12.38 15.30
CA GLN A 47 -13.85 13.82 15.25
C GLN A 47 -14.58 14.53 14.10
N VAL A 48 -14.86 13.84 13.00
CA VAL A 48 -15.69 14.37 11.92
C VAL A 48 -17.15 14.37 12.33
N ALA A 49 -17.65 13.31 12.97
CA ALA A 49 -18.99 13.28 13.54
C ALA A 49 -19.20 14.40 14.56
N GLU A 50 -18.23 14.66 15.44
CA GLU A 50 -18.30 15.76 16.42
C GLU A 50 -18.28 17.14 15.74
N ARG A 51 -17.52 17.30 14.65
CA ARG A 51 -17.48 18.56 13.87
C ARG A 51 -18.67 18.76 12.92
N ILE A 52 -19.25 17.69 12.38
CA ILE A 52 -20.41 17.72 11.45
C ILE A 52 -21.72 17.74 12.21
N ALA A 53 -21.86 16.97 13.30
CA ALA A 53 -23.05 17.01 14.16
C ALA A 53 -23.19 18.36 14.87
N GLY A 54 -22.11 19.15 14.89
CA GLY A 54 -22.02 20.35 15.71
C GLY A 54 -22.05 19.96 17.19
N SER A 55 -21.33 20.69 18.03
CA SER A 55 -21.75 20.73 19.42
C SER A 55 -23.24 21.12 19.44
N PRO A 56 -24.10 20.43 20.21
CA PRO A 56 -25.42 20.98 20.49
C PRO A 56 -25.15 22.29 21.21
N SER A 57 -25.15 23.40 20.48
CA SER A 57 -25.20 24.72 21.09
C SER A 57 -26.42 24.66 22.02
N PRO A 58 -26.27 24.97 23.32
CA PRO A 58 -27.42 25.06 24.19
C PRO A 58 -28.16 26.34 23.78
N ILE A 59 -28.97 26.24 22.73
CA ILE A 59 -29.96 27.26 22.40
C ILE A 59 -30.95 27.16 23.54
N LYS A 60 -30.73 27.97 24.58
CA LYS A 60 -31.75 28.31 25.54
C LYS A 60 -32.83 29.06 24.78
N GLU A 61 -33.86 28.32 24.39
CA GLU A 61 -35.11 28.87 23.93
C GLU A 61 -35.77 29.60 25.11
N THR A 62 -35.51 30.90 25.21
CA THR A 62 -36.28 31.80 26.06
C THR A 62 -37.64 32.03 25.41
N ARG A 63 -38.63 31.45 26.06
CA ARG A 63 -40.07 31.71 25.94
C ARG A 63 -40.42 33.19 25.80
#